data_AF-A0A7W2SNX4-F1
#
_entry.id   AF-A0A7W2SNX4-F1
#
_cell.length_a   1.000
_cell.length_b   1.000
_cell.length_c   1.000
_cell.angle_alpha   90.00
_cell.angle_beta   90.00
_cell.angle_gamma   90.00
#
_symmetry.space_group_name_H-M   'P 1'
#
loop_
_entity.id
_entity.type
_entity.pdbx_description
1 polymer ?
#
loop_
_entity_poly.entity_id
_entity_poly.type
_entity_poly.pdbx_seq_one_letter_code
_entity_poly.pdbx_strand_id
1 'polypeptide(L)'
;MANYKTDLSCQSKFIPVDFSVQIVPGTFEYALAHIIDNYLDFSGFDVWFNNDKGGAAAYAPAVMLKIILMLLEKVIPVSPAI
;
A
#
# COMPACT_ATOMS: atom_id res chain seq x y z
N MET A 1 -1.57 32.43 -17.70
CA MET A 1 -1.95 31.95 -16.34
C MET A 1 -1.91 30.43 -16.34
N ALA A 2 -1.47 29.81 -15.24
CA ALA A 2 -1.41 28.36 -15.13
C ALA A 2 -2.83 27.76 -15.18
N ASN A 3 -3.00 26.69 -15.96
CA ASN A 3 -4.26 25.99 -16.13
C ASN A 3 -4.43 24.97 -15.01
N TYR A 4 -5.01 25.41 -13.89
CA TYR A 4 -5.29 24.55 -12.75
C TYR A 4 -6.47 23.62 -13.06
N LYS A 5 -6.36 22.36 -12.64
CA LYS A 5 -7.51 21.46 -12.66
C LYS A 5 -8.65 22.05 -11.85
N THR A 6 -9.85 21.93 -12.38
CA THR A 6 -11.08 22.35 -11.71
C THR A 6 -11.20 21.64 -10.37
N ASP A 7 -11.47 22.42 -9.32
CA ASP A 7 -11.70 21.90 -7.98
C ASP A 7 -12.94 20.99 -8.00
N LEU A 8 -12.72 19.71 -7.67
CA LEU A 8 -13.75 18.68 -7.56
C LEU A 8 -14.02 18.36 -6.09
N SER A 9 -13.94 19.36 -5.20
CA SER A 9 -14.20 19.26 -3.77
C SER A 9 -15.59 18.68 -3.42
N CYS A 10 -16.55 18.72 -4.36
CA CYS A 10 -17.86 18.08 -4.26
C CYS A 10 -17.90 16.63 -4.83
N GLN A 11 -16.76 15.96 -5.02
CA GLN A 11 -16.72 14.60 -5.54
C GLN A 11 -17.25 13.59 -4.50
N SER A 12 -18.53 13.23 -4.63
CA SER A 12 -19.19 12.15 -3.87
C SER A 12 -18.84 10.74 -4.39
N LYS A 13 -17.90 10.64 -5.32
CA LYS A 13 -17.50 9.38 -5.96
C LYS A 13 -16.32 8.78 -5.21
N PHE A 14 -16.59 7.72 -4.46
CA PHE A 14 -15.54 6.81 -4.02
C PHE A 14 -15.00 6.08 -5.26
N ILE A 15 -13.75 6.31 -5.63
CA ILE A 15 -13.10 5.51 -6.66
C ILE A 15 -12.58 4.27 -5.95
N PRO A 16 -13.16 3.07 -6.19
CA PRO A 16 -12.57 1.86 -5.66
C PRO A 16 -11.18 1.71 -6.26
N VAL A 17 -10.17 1.82 -5.40
CA VAL A 17 -8.78 1.60 -5.76
C VAL A 17 -8.52 0.11 -5.67
N ASP A 18 -8.48 -0.56 -6.82
CA ASP A 18 -7.95 -1.91 -6.90
C ASP A 18 -6.44 -1.84 -6.98
N PHE A 19 -5.80 -2.15 -5.85
CA PHE A 19 -4.34 -2.12 -5.72
C PHE A 19 -3.68 -3.06 -6.74
N SER A 20 -4.29 -4.21 -7.05
CA SER A 20 -3.73 -5.17 -8.00
C SER A 20 -3.67 -4.64 -9.44
N VAL A 21 -4.55 -3.69 -9.78
CA VAL A 21 -4.64 -3.08 -11.12
C VAL A 21 -3.79 -1.80 -11.22
N GLN A 22 -3.49 -1.14 -10.09
CA GLN A 22 -2.66 0.07 -10.07
C GLN A 22 -1.15 -0.21 -10.02
N ILE A 23 -0.75 -1.38 -9.54
CA ILE A 23 0.65 -1.77 -9.52
C ILE A 23 1.03 -2.35 -10.89
N VAL A 24 1.80 -1.60 -11.67
CA VAL A 24 2.16 -1.96 -13.04
C VAL A 24 3.33 -2.95 -13.06
N PRO A 25 3.26 -4.06 -13.82
CA PRO A 25 4.39 -4.95 -14.00
C PRO A 25 5.66 -4.21 -14.44
N GLY A 26 6.80 -4.54 -13.82
CA GLY A 26 8.07 -3.89 -14.09
C GLY A 26 8.37 -2.68 -13.19
N THR A 27 7.45 -2.27 -12.31
CA THR A 27 7.79 -1.31 -11.25
C THR A 27 8.31 -1.99 -10.00
N PHE A 28 8.96 -1.21 -9.13
CA PHE A 28 9.43 -1.70 -7.84
C PHE A 28 8.27 -2.17 -6.95
N GLU A 29 7.16 -1.41 -6.95
CA GLU A 29 5.96 -1.73 -6.19
C GLU A 29 5.38 -3.09 -6.59
N TYR A 30 5.46 -3.45 -7.88
CA TYR A 30 5.03 -4.75 -8.38
C TYR A 30 5.90 -5.87 -7.84
N ALA A 31 7.22 -5.73 -7.97
CA ALA A 31 8.17 -6.72 -7.49
C ALA A 31 8.00 -6.95 -5.98
N LEU A 32 7.87 -5.86 -5.22
CA LEU A 32 7.71 -5.91 -3.77
C LEU A 32 6.40 -6.59 -3.36
N ALA A 33 5.27 -6.20 -3.97
CA ALA A 33 3.99 -6.85 -3.70
C ALA A 33 4.02 -8.34 -4.06
N HIS A 34 4.60 -8.69 -5.21
CA HIS A 34 4.71 -10.07 -5.67
C HIS A 34 5.57 -10.93 -4.74
N ILE A 35 6.70 -10.40 -4.26
CA ILE A 35 7.56 -11.10 -3.28
C ILE A 35 6.80 -11.37 -1.99
N ILE A 36 6.14 -10.34 -1.44
CA ILE A 36 5.42 -10.46 -0.18
C ILE A 36 4.26 -11.46 -0.29
N ASP A 37 3.53 -11.46 -1.41
CA ASP A 37 2.35 -12.31 -1.55
C ASP A 37 2.67 -13.76 -1.90
N ASN A 38 3.77 -14.03 -2.60
CA ASN A 38 4.02 -15.35 -3.18
C ASN A 38 5.23 -16.08 -2.57
N TYR A 39 6.10 -15.37 -1.85
CA TYR A 39 7.36 -15.94 -1.37
C TYR A 39 7.56 -15.82 0.14
N LEU A 40 6.69 -15.09 0.85
CA LEU A 40 6.73 -14.95 2.30
C LEU A 40 5.50 -15.61 2.94
N ASP A 41 5.74 -16.37 4.01
CA ASP A 41 4.68 -16.98 4.81
C ASP A 41 4.45 -16.15 6.09
N PHE A 42 3.20 -15.71 6.26
CA PHE A 42 2.76 -14.94 7.41
C PHE A 42 1.81 -15.72 8.34
N SER A 43 1.53 -16.99 8.04
CA SER A 43 0.60 -17.80 8.83
C SER A 43 1.00 -17.93 10.30
N GLY A 44 2.29 -17.82 10.62
CA GLY A 44 2.79 -17.79 11.99
C GLY A 44 2.25 -16.63 12.85
N PHE A 45 1.86 -15.51 12.25
CA PHE A 45 1.26 -14.37 12.95
C PHE A 45 -0.20 -14.60 13.34
N ASP A 46 -0.90 -15.48 12.64
CA ASP A 46 -2.32 -15.78 12.90
C ASP A 46 -2.50 -16.38 14.30
N VAL A 47 -1.49 -17.09 14.82
CA VAL A 47 -1.48 -17.66 16.18
C VAL A 47 -1.59 -16.59 17.27
N TRP A 48 -1.17 -15.36 16.98
CA TRP A 48 -1.23 -14.24 17.93
C TRP A 48 -2.45 -13.35 17.73
N PHE A 49 -3.24 -13.64 16.69
CA PHE A 49 -4.47 -12.92 16.39
C PHE A 49 -5.61 -13.46 17.25
N ASN A 50 -6.19 -12.62 18.11
CA ASN A 50 -7.28 -13.00 19.03
C ASN A 50 -8.26 -11.84 19.23
N ASN A 51 -8.75 -11.26 18.12
CA ASN A 51 -9.76 -10.18 18.14
C ASN A 51 -11.15 -10.64 17.66
N ASP A 52 -11.39 -11.96 17.57
CA ASP A 52 -12.63 -12.55 17.08
C ASP A 52 -13.88 -12.10 17.87
N LYS A 53 -13.70 -11.68 19.12
CA LYS A 53 -14.78 -11.30 20.04
C LYS A 53 -15.11 -9.79 20.04
N GLY A 54 -14.55 -9.02 19.11
CA GLY A 54 -14.88 -7.61 18.87
C GLY A 54 -13.68 -6.66 18.97
N GLY A 55 -13.83 -5.47 18.38
CA GLY A 55 -12.77 -4.47 18.23
C GLY A 55 -12.64 -4.02 16.77
N ALA A 56 -11.66 -3.17 16.48
CA ALA A 56 -11.33 -2.81 15.10
C ALA A 56 -10.68 -3.99 14.39
N ALA A 57 -11.05 -4.23 13.12
CA ALA A 57 -10.38 -5.20 12.28
C ALA A 57 -8.89 -4.82 12.19
N ALA A 58 -8.02 -5.79 12.46
CA ALA A 58 -6.58 -5.58 12.32
C ALA A 58 -6.17 -5.86 10.87
N TYR A 59 -5.17 -5.10 10.42
CA TYR A 59 -4.59 -5.29 9.10
C TYR A 59 -3.86 -6.64 9.04
N ALA A 60 -3.98 -7.34 7.91
CA ALA A 60 -3.15 -8.51 7.65
C ALA A 60 -1.65 -8.13 7.68
N PRO A 61 -0.77 -8.95 8.27
CA PRO A 61 0.67 -8.65 8.37
C PRO A 61 1.31 -8.32 7.01
N ALA A 62 0.94 -9.04 5.96
CA ALA A 62 1.42 -8.80 4.58
C ALA A 62 1.06 -7.39 4.09
N VAL A 63 -0.16 -6.92 4.37
CA VAL A 63 -0.62 -5.58 3.98
C VAL A 63 0.16 -4.51 4.74
N MET A 64 0.37 -4.71 6.04
CA MET A 64 1.12 -3.78 6.87
C MET A 64 2.58 -3.65 6.41
N LEU A 65 3.23 -4.77 6.07
CA LEU A 65 4.61 -4.77 5.58
C LEU A 65 4.74 -4.02 4.25
N LYS A 66 3.81 -4.22 3.30
CA LYS A 66 3.78 -3.47 2.04
C LYS A 66 3.72 -1.96 2.29
N ILE A 67 2.84 -1.50 3.18
CA ILE A 67 2.69 -0.08 3.51
C ILE A 67 4.00 0.48 4.07
N ILE A 68 4.63 -0.21 5.02
CA ILE A 68 5.87 0.25 5.66
C ILE A 68 7.00 0.39 4.63
N LEU A 69 7.19 -0.62 3.78
CA LEU A 69 8.29 -0.60 2.81
C LEU A 69 8.06 0.42 1.69
N MET A 70 6.80 0.60 1.26
CA MET A 70 6.42 1.68 0.32
C MET A 70 6.72 3.06 0.90
N LEU A 71 6.41 3.28 2.18
CA LEU A 71 6.71 4.55 2.84
C LEU A 71 8.22 4.77 3.00
N LEU A 72 8.98 3.72 3.31
CA LEU A 72 10.44 3.82 3.43
C LEU A 72 11.10 4.24 2.12
N GLU A 73 10.65 3.70 0.99
CA GLU A 73 11.13 4.09 -0.35
C GLU A 73 10.84 5.56 -0.65
N LYS A 74 9.64 6.04 -0.32
CA LYS A 74 9.20 7.43 -0.57
C LYS A 74 9.85 8.47 0.37
N VAL A 75 10.39 8.05 1.52
CA VAL A 75 10.99 8.92 2.54
C VAL A 75 12.46 9.25 2.25
N ILE A 76 13.13 8.50 1.38
CA ILE A 76 14.52 8.80 1.02
C ILE A 76 14.51 9.81 -0.14
N PRO A 77 14.76 11.12 0.08
CA PRO A 77 15.04 12.01 -1.03
C PRO A 77 16.36 11.53 -1.64
N VAL A 78 16.30 11.06 -2.88
CA VAL A 78 17.51 10.93 -3.69
C VAL A 78 17.98 12.35 -3.92
N SER A 79 18.95 12.80 -3.10
CA SER A 79 19.57 14.12 -3.29
C SER A 79 20.09 14.17 -4.73
N PRO A 80 19.75 15.21 -5.53
CA PRO A 80 20.36 15.35 -6.84
C PRO A 80 21.87 15.49 -6.62
N ALA A 81 22.61 14.47 -7.05
CA ALA A 81 24.05 14.55 -7.12
C ALA A 81 24.42 15.72 -8.03
N ILE A 82 25.40 16.50 -7.57
CA ILE A 82 26.01 17.70 -8.18
C ILE A 82 26.38 17.46 -9.65
#